data_AF-A0A372QLG9-F1
#
_entry.id   AF-A0A372QLG9-F1
#
_cell.length_a   1.000
_cell.length_b   1.000
_cell.length_c   1.000
_cell.angle_alpha   90.00
_cell.angle_beta   90.00
_cell.angle_gamma   90.00
#
_symmetry.space_group_name_H-M   'P 1'
#
loop_
_entity.id
_entity.type
_entity.pdbx_description
1 polymer ?
#
loop_
_entity_poly.entity_id
_entity_poly.type
_entity_poly.pdbx_seq_one_letter_code
_entity_poly.pdbx_strand_id
1 'polypeptide(L)'
;MVKLLRLLEVKPYIDILATTLPIANYADLKRDGEQLSEIMSTKDEWKLLRDLYEILKGFAKATTYLGVRRLNLNVPFNITEILEKIKLHLYNTMELYWNKEEEETFISALLDSRIKSLGFVDNEEVRNKIKDLLKNKYD
;
A
#
# COMPACT_ATOMS: atom_id res chain seq x y z
N MET A 1 -3.08 11.80 -7.72
CA MET A 1 -4.54 12.02 -7.62
C MET A 1 -5.27 11.75 -8.94
N VAL A 2 -4.94 12.45 -10.03
CA VAL A 2 -5.66 12.33 -11.33
C VAL A 2 -5.75 10.88 -11.84
N LYS A 3 -4.67 10.09 -11.70
CA LYS A 3 -4.67 8.67 -12.11
C LYS A 3 -5.61 7.78 -11.27
N LEU A 4 -5.66 7.97 -9.95
CA LEU A 4 -6.57 7.22 -9.05
C LEU A 4 -8.03 7.57 -9.29
N LEU A 5 -8.33 8.86 -9.51
CA LEU A 5 -9.68 9.32 -9.84
C LEU A 5 -10.18 8.69 -11.15
N ARG A 6 -9.35 8.74 -12.20
CA ARG A 6 -9.68 8.10 -13.49
C ARG A 6 -9.93 6.60 -13.36
N LEU A 7 -9.13 5.91 -12.54
CA LEU A 7 -9.31 4.48 -12.32
C LEU A 7 -10.64 4.17 -11.59
N LEU A 8 -11.03 4.98 -10.60
CA LEU A 8 -12.32 4.85 -9.92
C LEU A 8 -13.50 5.16 -10.84
N GLU A 9 -13.36 6.14 -11.73
CA GLU A 9 -14.39 6.51 -12.73
C GLU A 9 -14.59 5.41 -13.79
N VAL A 10 -13.53 4.70 -14.16
CA VAL A 10 -13.57 3.64 -15.18
C VAL A 10 -14.04 2.30 -14.60
N LYS A 11 -13.99 2.10 -13.27
CA LYS A 11 -14.44 0.88 -12.58
C LYS A 11 -15.81 0.32 -13.05
N PRO A 12 -16.91 1.10 -13.11
CA PRO A 12 -18.21 0.56 -13.53
C PRO A 12 -18.19 -0.01 -14.96
N TYR A 13 -17.38 0.58 -15.85
CA TYR A 13 -17.22 0.08 -17.22
C TYR A 13 -16.42 -1.22 -17.26
N ILE A 14 -15.41 -1.37 -16.39
CA ILE A 14 -14.65 -2.61 -16.22
C ILE A 14 -15.58 -3.72 -15.70
N ASP A 15 -16.43 -3.43 -14.71
CA ASP A 15 -17.37 -4.41 -14.16
C ASP A 15 -18.38 -4.89 -15.24
N ILE A 16 -18.84 -3.98 -16.11
CA ILE A 16 -19.71 -4.33 -17.26
C ILE A 16 -18.95 -5.20 -18.26
N LEU A 17 -17.71 -4.86 -18.61
CA LEU A 17 -16.91 -5.65 -19.55
C LEU A 17 -16.60 -7.04 -18.99
N ALA A 18 -16.23 -7.14 -17.72
CA ALA A 18 -15.94 -8.41 -17.05
C ALA A 18 -17.16 -9.34 -16.98
N THR A 19 -18.37 -8.79 -16.92
CA THR A 19 -19.61 -9.58 -16.91
C THR A 19 -20.13 -9.91 -18.31
N THR A 20 -19.85 -9.09 -19.31
CA THR A 20 -20.38 -9.26 -20.68
C THR A 20 -19.45 -10.07 -21.60
N LEU A 21 -18.13 -9.96 -21.43
CA LEU A 21 -17.14 -10.65 -22.27
C LEU A 21 -17.20 -12.19 -22.17
N PRO A 22 -17.34 -12.82 -20.99
CA PRO A 22 -17.45 -14.27 -20.88
C PRO A 22 -18.73 -14.85 -21.52
N ILE A 23 -19.77 -14.02 -21.67
CA ILE A 23 -21.07 -14.39 -22.25
C ILE A 23 -21.04 -14.23 -23.78
N ALA A 24 -20.04 -13.56 -24.34
CA ALA A 24 -19.95 -13.33 -25.77
C ALA A 24 -19.71 -14.62 -26.57
N ASN A 25 -20.27 -14.70 -27.77
CA ASN A 25 -20.18 -15.90 -28.62
C ASN A 25 -18.79 -16.14 -29.24
N TYR A 26 -17.91 -15.14 -29.20
CA TYR A 26 -16.60 -15.21 -29.84
C TYR A 26 -15.55 -15.76 -28.87
N ALA A 27 -14.76 -16.73 -29.32
CA ALA A 27 -13.74 -17.39 -28.51
C ALA A 27 -12.68 -16.41 -27.98
N ASP A 28 -12.29 -15.42 -28.79
CA ASP A 28 -11.33 -14.39 -28.36
C ASP A 28 -11.89 -13.51 -27.23
N LEU A 29 -13.16 -13.12 -27.30
CA LEU A 29 -13.80 -12.30 -26.26
C LEU A 29 -13.93 -13.05 -24.94
N LYS A 30 -14.09 -14.38 -24.98
CA LYS A 30 -14.09 -15.22 -23.77
C LYS A 30 -12.73 -15.25 -23.11
N ARG A 31 -11.66 -15.47 -23.89
CA ARG A 31 -10.27 -15.46 -23.39
C ARG A 31 -9.90 -14.10 -22.80
N ASP A 32 -10.28 -13.02 -23.48
CA ASP A 32 -10.02 -11.66 -23.00
C ASP A 32 -10.81 -11.36 -21.70
N GLY A 33 -12.03 -11.90 -21.58
CA GLY A 33 -12.83 -11.82 -20.34
C GLY A 33 -12.21 -12.61 -19.18
N GLU A 34 -11.65 -13.79 -19.44
CA GLU A 34 -10.92 -14.60 -18.45
C GLU A 34 -9.66 -13.86 -17.97
N GLN A 35 -8.86 -13.32 -18.88
CA GLN A 35 -7.68 -12.52 -18.53
C GLN A 35 -8.05 -11.25 -17.75
N LEU A 36 -9.14 -10.59 -18.14
CA LEU A 36 -9.65 -9.44 -17.40
C LEU A 36 -10.06 -9.81 -15.98
N SER A 37 -10.68 -10.97 -15.78
CA SER A 37 -11.05 -11.46 -14.45
C SER A 37 -9.84 -11.81 -13.57
N GLU A 38 -8.74 -12.26 -14.18
CA GLU A 38 -7.49 -12.59 -13.48
C GLU A 38 -6.71 -11.34 -13.07
N ILE A 39 -6.75 -10.28 -13.88
CA ILE A 39 -6.06 -9.00 -13.63
C ILE A 39 -6.94 -8.04 -12.78
N MET A 40 -8.25 -8.30 -12.69
CA MET A 40 -9.16 -7.45 -11.95
C MET A 40 -8.82 -7.40 -10.46
N SER A 41 -8.65 -6.18 -9.95
CA SER A 41 -8.48 -5.98 -8.51
C SER A 41 -9.68 -6.53 -7.74
N THR A 42 -9.39 -7.20 -6.64
CA THR A 42 -10.37 -7.76 -5.71
C THR A 42 -11.25 -6.68 -5.09
N LYS A 43 -12.42 -7.07 -4.57
CA LYS A 43 -13.36 -6.14 -3.92
C LYS A 43 -12.70 -5.35 -2.78
N ASP A 44 -11.78 -5.97 -2.06
CA ASP A 44 -11.05 -5.36 -0.95
C ASP A 44 -10.00 -4.36 -1.43
N GLU A 45 -9.30 -4.63 -2.53
CA GLU A 45 -8.36 -3.67 -3.14
C GLU A 45 -9.08 -2.41 -3.65
N TRP A 46 -10.27 -2.56 -4.24
CA TRP A 46 -11.10 -1.40 -4.62
C TRP A 46 -11.57 -0.58 -3.42
N LYS A 47 -11.80 -1.23 -2.27
CA LYS A 47 -12.13 -0.54 -1.02
C LYS A 47 -10.92 0.24 -0.51
N LEU A 48 -9.74 -0.36 -0.49
CA LEU A 48 -8.48 0.30 -0.10
C LEU A 48 -8.16 1.50 -1.01
N LEU A 49 -8.35 1.38 -2.32
CA LEU A 49 -8.15 2.49 -3.26
C LEU A 49 -9.09 3.68 -3.00
N ARG A 50 -10.33 3.40 -2.56
CA ARG A 50 -11.30 4.42 -2.17
C ARG A 50 -10.91 5.12 -0.88
N ASP A 51 -10.52 4.35 0.13
CA ASP A 51 -10.06 4.89 1.42
C ASP A 51 -8.81 5.76 1.23
N LEU A 52 -7.86 5.29 0.40
CA LEU A 52 -6.68 6.06 0.01
C LEU A 52 -7.05 7.35 -0.74
N TYR A 53 -8.03 7.29 -1.65
CA TYR A 53 -8.49 8.48 -2.37
C TYR A 53 -9.05 9.54 -1.42
N GLU A 54 -9.88 9.17 -0.43
CA GLU A 54 -10.43 10.12 0.53
C GLU A 54 -9.36 10.77 1.42
N ILE A 55 -8.35 9.99 1.84
CA ILE A 55 -7.19 10.53 2.55
C ILE A 55 -6.45 11.54 1.66
N LEU A 56 -6.09 11.14 0.44
CA LEU A 56 -5.33 11.97 -0.50
C LEU A 56 -6.09 13.24 -0.94
N LYS A 57 -7.42 13.18 -1.02
CA LYS A 57 -8.30 14.31 -1.30
C LYS A 57 -8.15 15.41 -0.26
N GLY A 58 -8.04 15.05 1.02
CA GLY A 58 -7.72 15.99 2.11
C GLY A 58 -6.42 16.76 1.86
N PHE A 59 -5.38 16.06 1.41
CA PHE A 59 -4.09 16.69 1.08
C PHE A 59 -4.16 17.61 -0.13
N ALA A 60 -4.81 17.21 -1.24
CA ALA A 60 -4.91 18.12 -2.39
C ALA A 60 -5.75 19.36 -2.07
N LYS A 61 -6.76 19.22 -1.21
CA LYS A 61 -7.51 20.37 -0.70
C LYS A 61 -6.59 21.27 0.13
N ALA A 62 -5.84 20.72 1.08
CA ALA A 62 -4.88 21.49 1.86
C ALA A 62 -3.84 22.20 0.97
N THR A 63 -3.24 21.50 0.00
CA THR A 63 -2.21 22.09 -0.89
C THR A 63 -2.78 23.11 -1.87
N THR A 64 -4.03 22.99 -2.31
CA THR A 64 -4.70 24.04 -3.10
C THR A 64 -5.00 25.27 -2.22
N TYR A 65 -5.43 25.11 -0.96
CA TYR A 65 -5.54 26.23 -0.02
C TYR A 65 -4.19 26.90 0.27
N LEU A 66 -3.12 26.11 0.42
CA LEU A 66 -1.76 26.60 0.64
C LEU A 66 -1.15 27.26 -0.60
N GLY A 67 -1.49 26.79 -1.81
CA GLY A 67 -0.99 27.34 -3.08
C GLY A 67 -1.71 28.59 -3.55
N VAL A 68 -2.97 28.81 -3.13
CA VAL A 68 -3.79 29.94 -3.59
C VAL A 68 -3.72 31.16 -2.65
N ARG A 69 -3.41 30.96 -1.36
CA ARG A 69 -3.24 32.07 -0.42
C ARG A 69 -1.75 32.34 -0.22
N ARG A 70 -1.32 33.59 -0.45
CA ARG A 70 -0.09 34.09 0.20
C ARG A 70 -0.31 33.92 1.70
N LEU A 71 0.28 32.88 2.28
CA LEU A 71 0.00 32.49 3.65
C LEU A 71 0.42 33.63 4.56
N ASN A 72 -0.49 34.05 5.42
CA ASN A 72 -0.09 34.74 6.63
C ASN A 72 0.58 33.67 7.51
N LEU A 73 1.89 33.50 7.36
CA LEU A 73 2.74 32.53 8.07
C LEU A 73 2.68 32.68 9.61
N ASN A 74 1.97 33.70 10.09
CA ASN A 74 1.75 33.99 11.50
C ASN A 74 0.74 33.05 12.18
N VAL A 75 0.08 32.15 11.45
CA VAL A 75 -0.84 31.15 12.04
C VAL A 75 -0.40 29.73 11.65
N PRO A 76 0.14 28.93 12.59
CA PRO A 76 0.54 27.56 12.31
C PRO A 76 -0.70 26.70 12.02
N PHE A 77 -0.71 26.05 10.85
CA PHE A 77 -1.73 25.07 10.51
C PHE A 77 -1.41 23.77 11.28
N ASN A 78 -2.32 23.34 12.16
CA ASN A 78 -2.10 22.17 13.02
C ASN A 78 -2.21 20.87 12.19
N ILE A 79 -1.08 20.42 11.65
CA ILE A 79 -0.92 19.18 10.88
C ILE A 79 -0.76 17.93 11.77
N THR A 80 -0.60 18.10 13.08
CA THR A 80 -0.20 17.03 14.00
C THR A 80 -1.22 15.90 14.05
N GLU A 81 -2.52 16.23 14.13
CA GLU A 81 -3.59 15.22 14.12
C GLU A 81 -3.67 14.42 12.81
N ILE A 82 -3.42 15.09 11.68
CA ILE A 82 -3.43 14.46 10.36
C ILE A 82 -2.21 13.53 10.23
N LEU A 83 -1.05 13.99 10.68
CA LEU A 83 0.19 13.22 10.66
C LEU A 83 0.08 11.93 11.48
N GLU A 84 -0.50 11.98 12.67
CA GLU A 84 -0.70 10.80 13.51
C GLU A 84 -1.66 9.79 12.88
N LYS A 85 -2.74 10.25 12.24
CA LYS A 85 -3.65 9.36 11.50
C LYS A 85 -2.96 8.64 10.34
N ILE A 86 -2.06 9.32 9.62
CA ILE A 86 -1.30 8.70 8.53
C ILE A 86 -0.36 7.64 9.07
N LYS A 87 0.40 7.96 10.12
CA LYS A 87 1.35 7.00 10.74
C LYS A 87 0.61 5.74 11.17
N LEU A 88 -0.54 5.89 11.84
CA LEU A 88 -1.36 4.77 12.28
C LEU A 88 -1.85 3.92 11.10
N HIS A 89 -2.34 4.55 10.04
CA HIS A 89 -2.84 3.83 8.87
C HIS A 89 -1.73 3.08 8.13
N LEU A 90 -0.55 3.71 7.98
CA LEU A 90 0.62 3.06 7.39
C LEU A 90 1.09 1.88 8.24
N TYR A 91 1.18 2.05 9.56
CA TYR A 91 1.56 0.98 10.48
C TYR A 91 0.63 -0.22 10.36
N ASN A 92 -0.69 0.00 10.45
CA ASN A 92 -1.68 -1.08 10.35
C ASN A 92 -1.61 -1.79 8.99
N THR A 93 -1.34 -1.04 7.91
CA THR A 93 -1.18 -1.63 6.57
C THR A 93 0.09 -2.47 6.49
N MET A 94 1.21 -1.98 7.02
CA MET A 94 2.46 -2.74 7.08
C MET A 94 2.31 -4.00 7.94
N GLU A 95 1.61 -3.92 9.07
CA GLU A 95 1.32 -5.07 9.92
C GLU A 95 0.48 -6.13 9.19
N LEU A 96 -0.57 -5.73 8.46
CA LEU A 96 -1.42 -6.66 7.72
C LEU A 96 -0.70 -7.38 6.56
N TYR A 97 0.13 -6.67 5.80
CA TYR A 97 0.79 -7.23 4.61
C TYR A 97 2.18 -7.83 4.88
N TRP A 98 2.85 -7.39 5.95
CA TRP A 98 4.21 -7.80 6.29
C TRP A 98 4.29 -8.75 7.49
N ASN A 99 3.16 -9.35 7.89
CA ASN A 99 3.13 -10.45 8.86
C ASN A 99 3.66 -11.77 8.23
N LYS A 100 4.85 -11.71 7.65
CA LYS A 100 5.63 -12.89 7.24
C LYS A 100 6.45 -13.36 8.43
N GLU A 101 6.68 -14.67 8.49
CA GLU A 101 7.52 -15.33 9.48
C GLU A 101 8.76 -14.48 9.79
N GLU A 102 8.83 -14.04 11.04
CA GLU A 102 9.71 -12.97 11.51
C GLU A 102 11.19 -13.22 11.11
N GLU A 103 11.58 -14.49 11.03
CA GLU A 103 12.94 -14.95 10.71
C GLU A 103 13.42 -14.50 9.33
N GLU A 104 12.62 -14.64 8.26
CA GLU A 104 13.02 -14.21 6.90
C GLU A 104 13.11 -12.69 6.79
N THR A 105 12.25 -11.97 7.51
CA THR A 105 12.25 -10.51 7.55
C THR A 105 13.52 -10.00 8.24
N PHE A 106 13.92 -10.62 9.35
CA PHE A 106 15.12 -10.24 10.06
C PHE A 106 16.41 -10.63 9.34
N ILE A 107 16.42 -11.78 8.65
CA ILE A 107 17.53 -12.14 7.74
C ILE A 107 17.65 -11.10 6.63
N SER A 108 16.54 -10.73 6.00
CA SER A 108 16.52 -9.71 4.94
C SER A 108 17.02 -8.34 5.46
N ALA A 109 16.65 -7.98 6.69
CA ALA A 109 17.14 -6.76 7.33
C ALA A 109 18.66 -6.82 7.56
N LEU A 110 19.22 -7.94 8.03
CA LEU A 110 20.67 -8.11 8.23
C LEU A 110 21.46 -8.13 6.91
N LEU A 111 20.84 -8.52 5.80
CA LEU A 111 21.43 -8.47 4.47
C LEU A 111 21.44 -7.04 3.88
N ASP A 112 20.64 -6.11 4.42
CA ASP A 112 20.70 -4.71 4.04
C ASP A 112 21.92 -4.02 4.66
N SER A 113 22.85 -3.56 3.82
CA SER A 113 24.09 -2.85 4.24
C SER A 113 23.88 -1.68 5.20
N ARG A 114 22.67 -1.08 5.22
CA ARG A 114 22.33 0.05 6.09
C ARG A 114 21.97 -0.39 7.51
N ILE A 115 21.59 -1.65 7.69
CA ILE A 115 21.18 -2.22 8.96
C ILE A 115 22.31 -3.11 9.46
N LYS A 116 23.11 -2.56 10.39
CA LYS A 116 24.29 -3.25 10.93
C LYS A 116 23.95 -4.20 12.07
N SER A 117 22.78 -4.04 12.69
CA SER A 117 22.34 -4.86 13.82
C SER A 117 20.82 -4.85 13.96
N LEU A 118 20.31 -5.91 14.58
CA LEU A 118 18.90 -6.03 15.01
C LEU A 118 18.68 -5.33 16.36
N GLY A 119 19.29 -4.16 16.59
CA GLY A 119 19.19 -3.42 17.87
C GLY A 119 17.78 -2.94 18.21
N PHE A 120 16.87 -2.97 17.24
CA PHE A 120 15.44 -2.68 17.40
C PHE A 120 14.60 -3.89 17.82
N VAL A 121 15.21 -5.09 17.94
CA VAL A 121 14.56 -6.30 18.46
C VAL A 121 14.92 -6.41 19.93
N ASP A 122 13.93 -6.28 20.81
CA ASP A 122 14.15 -6.27 22.27
C ASP A 122 14.58 -7.64 22.80
N ASN A 123 14.13 -8.73 22.17
CA ASN A 123 14.45 -10.10 22.57
C ASN A 123 15.84 -10.53 22.07
N GLU A 124 16.78 -10.70 23.00
CA GLU A 124 18.16 -11.12 22.71
C GLU A 124 18.26 -12.55 22.16
N GLU A 125 17.40 -13.45 22.62
CA GLU A 125 17.36 -14.85 22.18
C GLU A 125 16.96 -14.95 20.70
N VAL A 126 15.98 -14.14 20.28
CA VAL A 126 15.57 -14.02 18.88
C VAL A 126 16.72 -13.49 18.02
N ARG A 127 17.44 -12.45 18.49
CA ARG A 127 18.61 -11.91 17.76
C ARG A 127 19.70 -12.95 17.56
N ASN A 128 19.97 -13.78 18.56
CA ASN A 128 20.99 -14.82 18.47
C ASN A 128 20.53 -15.94 17.52
N LYS A 129 19.27 -16.39 17.63
CA LYS A 129 18.68 -17.38 16.71
C LYS A 129 18.79 -16.96 15.24
N ILE A 130 18.51 -15.69 14.93
CA ILE A 130 18.58 -15.17 13.56
C ILE A 130 20.03 -15.10 13.05
N LYS A 131 20.99 -14.72 13.90
CA LYS A 131 22.41 -14.73 13.54
C LYS A 131 22.90 -16.15 13.24
N ASP A 132 22.48 -17.12 14.05
CA ASP A 132 22.82 -18.53 13.85
C ASP A 132 22.17 -19.07 12.57
N LEU A 133 20.91 -18.72 12.28
CA LEU A 133 20.24 -19.06 11.03
C LEU A 133 20.91 -18.45 9.80
N LEU A 134 21.33 -17.18 9.87
CA LEU A 134 22.08 -16.53 8.81
C LEU A 134 23.40 -17.26 8.55
N LYS A 135 24.12 -17.59 9.62
CA LYS A 135 25.39 -18.31 9.55
C LYS A 135 25.21 -19.69 8.91
N ASN A 136 24.24 -20.47 9.37
CA ASN A 136 23.96 -21.82 8.86
C ASN A 136 23.47 -21.85 7.40
N LYS A 137 22.93 -20.74 6.87
CA LYS A 137 22.39 -20.66 5.50
C LYS A 137 23.45 -20.26 4.46
N TYR A 138 24.54 -19.62 4.88
CA TYR A 138 25.54 -19.03 3.98
C TYR A 138 27.00 -19.41 4.29
N ASP A 139 27.27 -20.15 5.38
CA ASP A 139 28.51 -20.93 5.59
C ASP A 139 28.35 -22.36 5.03
#